data_AF-A0A9W8R5W6-F1
#
_entry.id   AF-A0A9W8R5W6-F1
#
_cell.length_a   1.000
_cell.length_b   1.000
_cell.length_c   1.000
_cell.angle_alpha   90.00
_cell.angle_beta   90.00
_cell.angle_gamma   90.00
#
_symmetry.space_group_name_H-M   'P 1'
#
loop_
_entity.id
_entity.type
_entity.pdbx_description
1 polymer ?
#
loop_
_entity_poly.entity_id
_entity_poly.type
_entity_poly.pdbx_seq_one_letter_code
_entity_poly.pdbx_strand_id
1 'polypeptide(L)'
;MRNVKDVFRREKRFRGSRTLSMVPGKDVGITNYYLPVYDSKCTRGHRCVPKLILWFFDSRSGFNYNDLDEQGKQVQRVNWVDKKVVKWFIKEGKNIERKYRTTIPSLAFVHIPPNVFYAVQKDVGIDPTRSPGINDMFQLGQGEKFCANGTRSDGCTWGGQDIPFMDALGSTRGLMGVFVAHHHGNSWCYPWTDKSLPDYPVQPSAGGLKICYGQHTGYGGNGDWERGSRQLLLRQDRIKKGELETWIRLETGEVVGAVTLNRTFGQDEYPQSPNRKTFCEECRKWDDYKPEP
;
A
#
# COMPACT_ATOMS: atom_id res chain seq x y z
N MET A 1 13.90 -19.56 1.86
CA MET A 1 13.57 -18.17 2.24
C MET A 1 14.78 -17.49 2.87
N ARG A 2 14.98 -16.18 2.68
CA ARG A 2 16.07 -15.42 3.35
C ARG A 2 15.52 -14.75 4.62
N ASN A 3 16.34 -14.60 5.64
CA ASN A 3 15.96 -13.87 6.85
C ASN A 3 15.68 -12.39 6.51
N VAL A 4 14.53 -11.87 6.92
CA VAL A 4 14.12 -10.49 6.67
C VAL A 4 15.13 -9.46 7.22
N LYS A 5 15.81 -9.76 8.33
CA LYS A 5 16.86 -8.89 8.89
C LYS A 5 18.08 -8.83 7.99
N ASP A 6 18.39 -9.91 7.28
CA ASP A 6 19.52 -9.97 6.35
C ASP A 6 19.24 -9.19 5.08
N VAL A 7 18.00 -9.24 4.59
CA VAL A 7 17.53 -8.39 3.50
C VAL A 7 17.69 -6.92 3.88
N PHE A 8 17.20 -6.51 5.05
CA PHE A 8 17.37 -5.14 5.54
C PHE A 8 18.85 -4.76 5.69
N ARG A 9 19.70 -5.61 6.29
CA ARG A 9 21.15 -5.37 6.39
C ARG A 9 21.80 -5.21 5.02
N ARG A 10 21.37 -5.99 4.02
CA ARG A 10 21.87 -5.91 2.65
C ARG A 10 21.44 -4.60 1.96
N GLU A 11 20.19 -4.19 2.14
CA GLU A 11 19.66 -2.95 1.59
C GLU A 11 20.43 -1.73 2.08
N LYS A 12 20.83 -1.71 3.37
CA LYS A 12 21.62 -0.61 3.94
C LYS A 12 23.02 -0.46 3.35
N ARG A 13 23.53 -1.47 2.61
CA ARG A 13 24.84 -1.40 1.95
C ARG A 13 24.81 -0.62 0.64
N PHE A 14 23.63 -0.37 0.05
CA PHE A 14 23.52 0.36 -1.20
C PHE A 14 23.56 1.87 -0.98
N ARG A 15 24.41 2.57 -1.73
CA ARG A 15 24.48 4.04 -1.71
C ARG A 15 23.12 4.62 -2.09
N GLY A 16 22.61 5.52 -1.27
CA GLY A 16 21.30 6.13 -1.50
C GLY A 16 20.12 5.42 -0.82
N SER A 17 20.32 4.23 -0.24
CA SER A 17 19.26 3.53 0.50
C SER A 17 18.66 4.41 1.60
N ARG A 18 17.34 4.59 1.55
CA ARG A 18 16.55 5.33 2.55
C ARG A 18 15.71 4.41 3.42
N THR A 19 15.77 3.08 3.25
CA THR A 19 15.03 2.15 4.10
C THR A 19 15.47 2.27 5.55
N LEU A 20 14.51 2.33 6.47
CA LEU A 20 14.74 2.41 7.91
C LEU A 20 13.85 1.41 8.65
N SER A 21 14.14 1.21 9.93
CA SER A 21 13.34 0.40 10.85
C SER A 21 13.16 1.22 12.12
N MET A 22 12.00 1.89 12.23
CA MET A 22 11.72 2.86 13.30
C MET A 22 10.84 2.29 14.42
N VAL A 23 10.27 1.10 14.23
CA VAL A 23 9.41 0.44 15.22
C VAL A 23 10.13 -0.80 15.75
N PRO A 24 10.55 -0.82 17.03
CA PRO A 24 11.17 -2.00 17.61
C PRO A 24 10.13 -3.08 17.90
N GLY A 25 10.51 -4.34 17.69
CA GLY A 25 9.70 -5.50 18.03
C GLY A 25 9.97 -6.65 17.08
N LYS A 26 9.93 -7.88 17.58
CA LYS A 26 10.09 -9.07 16.74
C LYS A 26 8.86 -9.31 15.84
N ASP A 27 7.68 -8.94 16.33
CA ASP A 27 6.41 -9.26 15.66
C ASP A 27 5.95 -8.16 14.70
N VAL A 28 6.56 -6.97 14.69
CA VAL A 28 6.02 -5.78 13.98
C VAL A 28 6.39 -5.68 12.51
N GLY A 29 7.19 -6.62 11.99
CA GLY A 29 7.89 -6.45 10.72
C GLY A 29 9.16 -5.60 10.89
N ILE A 30 9.86 -5.31 9.80
CA ILE A 30 11.15 -4.60 9.83
C ILE A 30 11.02 -3.19 9.27
N THR A 31 10.49 -3.04 8.06
CA THR A 31 10.59 -1.78 7.31
C THR A 31 9.38 -0.88 7.56
N ASN A 32 9.15 -0.55 8.83
CA ASN A 32 8.19 0.47 9.26
C ASN A 32 8.93 1.78 9.52
N TYR A 33 8.70 2.80 8.69
CA TYR A 33 9.41 4.07 8.76
C TYR A 33 8.70 5.18 7.97
N TYR A 34 9.20 6.41 8.10
CA TYR A 34 8.78 7.51 7.24
C TYR A 34 9.98 8.27 6.67
N LEU A 35 9.75 8.95 5.55
CA LEU A 35 10.71 9.85 4.93
C LEU A 35 10.12 11.26 4.80
N PRO A 36 10.73 12.28 5.42
CA PRO A 36 10.38 13.66 5.15
C PRO A 36 10.97 14.11 3.81
N VAL A 37 10.15 14.71 2.97
CA VAL A 37 10.56 15.35 1.71
C VAL A 37 10.59 16.85 1.92
N TYR A 38 11.74 17.46 1.64
CA TYR A 38 11.96 18.88 1.84
C TYR A 38 11.95 19.64 0.51
N ASP A 39 11.76 20.95 0.61
CA ASP A 39 11.98 21.86 -0.49
C ASP A 39 13.44 21.80 -0.97
N SER A 40 13.68 21.94 -2.28
CA SER A 40 15.04 21.90 -2.84
C SER A 40 15.94 23.02 -2.32
N LYS A 41 15.36 24.15 -1.89
CA LYS A 41 16.07 25.27 -1.25
C LYS A 41 16.40 25.01 0.22
N CYS A 42 15.96 23.89 0.79
CA CYS A 42 16.29 23.53 2.16
C CYS A 42 17.74 23.05 2.27
N THR A 43 18.63 23.92 2.74
CA THR A 43 20.06 23.62 2.92
C THR A 43 20.38 23.00 4.29
N ARG A 44 19.47 23.07 5.26
CA ARG A 44 19.64 22.52 6.63
C ARG A 44 18.34 21.83 7.09
N GLY A 45 18.17 20.56 6.74
CA GLY A 45 16.93 19.77 6.93
C GLY A 45 16.25 19.85 8.30
N HIS A 46 17.01 20.04 9.38
CA HIS A 46 16.48 20.15 10.75
C HIS A 46 15.84 21.52 11.06
N ARG A 47 16.11 22.57 10.27
CA ARG A 47 15.45 23.89 10.38
C ARG A 47 14.29 24.07 9.40
N CYS A 48 14.12 23.15 8.46
CA CYS A 48 13.09 23.23 7.45
C CYS A 48 11.83 22.47 7.86
N VAL A 49 10.68 22.99 7.44
CA VAL A 49 9.42 22.25 7.49
C VAL A 49 9.33 21.34 6.26
N PRO A 50 9.20 20.01 6.42
CA PRO A 50 8.95 19.10 5.30
C PRO A 50 7.70 19.52 4.51
N LYS A 51 7.72 19.32 3.20
CA LYS A 51 6.58 19.59 2.31
C LYS A 51 5.69 18.37 2.10
N LEU A 52 6.23 17.18 2.39
CA LEU A 52 5.52 15.91 2.29
C LEU A 52 6.15 14.90 3.26
N ILE A 53 5.34 14.02 3.82
CA ILE A 53 5.81 12.80 4.50
C ILE A 53 5.42 11.57 3.68
N LEU A 54 6.36 10.65 3.48
CA LEU A 54 6.10 9.33 2.90
C LEU A 54 6.15 8.29 4.03
N TRP A 55 5.04 7.61 4.30
CA TRP A 55 4.92 6.55 5.31
C TRP A 55 5.01 5.17 4.66
N PHE A 56 5.82 4.29 5.24
CA PHE A 56 6.01 2.92 4.77
C PHE A 56 5.67 1.94 5.88
N PHE A 57 4.80 0.98 5.57
CA PHE A 57 4.28 0.00 6.52
C PHE A 57 4.57 -1.43 6.06
N ASP A 58 5.13 -2.23 6.96
CA ASP A 58 5.37 -3.65 6.76
C ASP A 58 4.11 -4.44 7.16
N SER A 59 3.38 -4.92 6.16
CA SER A 59 2.21 -5.81 6.33
C SER A 59 2.60 -7.28 6.55
N ARG A 60 3.89 -7.60 6.58
CA ARG A 60 4.43 -8.93 6.88
C ARG A 60 3.98 -9.95 5.81
N SER A 61 3.55 -11.15 6.18
CA SER A 61 3.36 -12.34 5.33
C SER A 61 4.62 -13.18 5.07
N GLY A 62 4.42 -14.30 4.39
CA GLY A 62 5.36 -15.39 4.20
C GLY A 62 5.44 -16.31 5.42
N PHE A 63 6.57 -16.97 5.59
CA PHE A 63 6.85 -17.86 6.72
C PHE A 63 7.98 -17.32 7.58
N ASN A 64 8.00 -17.68 8.85
CA ASN A 64 9.11 -17.38 9.73
C ASN A 64 10.36 -18.13 9.23
N TYR A 65 11.50 -17.44 9.27
CA TYR A 65 12.76 -18.01 8.82
C TYR A 65 13.26 -19.05 9.83
N ASN A 66 13.37 -20.31 9.40
CA ASN A 66 13.82 -21.45 10.19
C ASN A 66 12.96 -21.79 11.43
N ASP A 67 11.72 -21.29 11.52
CA ASP A 67 10.76 -21.76 12.52
C ASP A 67 9.90 -22.87 11.92
N LEU A 68 9.83 -23.99 12.62
CA LEU A 68 8.91 -25.09 12.35
C LEU A 68 7.94 -25.25 13.52
N ASP A 69 6.70 -25.64 13.24
CA ASP A 69 5.75 -26.06 14.26
C ASP A 69 6.08 -27.46 14.80
N GLU A 70 5.27 -27.94 15.76
CA GLU A 70 5.45 -29.25 16.39
C GLU A 70 5.38 -30.42 15.37
N GLN A 71 4.78 -30.19 14.21
CA GLN A 71 4.64 -31.15 13.12
C GLN A 71 5.71 -30.99 12.03
N GLY A 72 6.70 -30.11 12.25
CA GLY A 72 7.80 -29.87 11.32
C GLY A 72 7.42 -29.02 10.11
N LYS A 73 6.25 -28.35 10.12
CA LYS A 73 5.82 -27.46 9.03
C LYS A 73 6.26 -26.03 9.29
N GLN A 74 6.48 -25.26 8.22
CA GLN A 74 6.88 -23.86 8.34
C GLN A 74 5.80 -23.03 9.04
N VAL A 75 6.21 -22.23 10.04
CA VAL A 75 5.29 -21.35 10.76
C VAL A 75 4.95 -20.14 9.89
N GLN A 76 3.68 -20.00 9.52
CA GLN A 76 3.21 -18.88 8.71
C GLN A 76 3.20 -17.58 9.53
N ARG A 77 3.62 -16.48 8.90
CA ARG A 77 3.53 -15.15 9.48
C ARG A 77 2.12 -14.59 9.29
N VAL A 78 1.71 -13.78 10.25
CA VAL A 78 0.56 -12.88 10.07
C VAL A 78 0.82 -11.92 8.90
N ASN A 79 -0.25 -11.49 8.23
CA ASN A 79 -0.20 -10.72 6.97
C ASN A 79 -0.89 -9.35 7.05
N TRP A 80 -0.90 -8.72 8.22
CA TRP A 80 -1.42 -7.35 8.41
C TRP A 80 -0.39 -6.42 9.04
N VAL A 81 -0.66 -5.12 9.10
CA VAL A 81 0.17 -4.15 9.85
C VAL A 81 -0.08 -4.29 11.36
N ASP A 82 0.98 -4.41 12.16
CA ASP A 82 0.85 -4.66 13.60
C ASP A 82 0.27 -3.45 14.37
N LYS A 83 -0.54 -3.71 15.41
CA LYS A 83 -1.11 -2.65 16.28
C LYS A 83 -0.03 -1.77 16.92
N LYS A 84 1.17 -2.29 17.19
CA LYS A 84 2.30 -1.49 17.69
C LYS A 84 2.80 -0.48 16.65
N VAL A 85 2.79 -0.85 15.36
CA VAL A 85 3.09 0.06 14.25
C VAL A 85 2.02 1.13 14.13
N VAL A 86 0.74 0.76 14.25
CA VAL A 86 -0.39 1.73 14.27
C VAL A 86 -0.21 2.75 15.39
N LYS A 87 0.09 2.29 16.61
CA LYS A 87 0.34 3.18 17.76
C LYS A 87 1.55 4.10 17.51
N TRP A 88 2.62 3.57 16.92
CA TRP A 88 3.78 4.37 16.52
C TRP A 88 3.40 5.44 15.49
N PHE A 89 2.67 5.09 14.44
CA PHE A 89 2.24 6.01 13.39
C PHE A 89 1.43 7.18 13.95
N ILE A 90 0.43 6.90 14.80
CA ILE A 90 -0.38 7.94 15.44
C ILE A 90 0.48 8.84 16.33
N LYS A 91 1.36 8.24 17.15
CA LYS A 91 2.24 8.99 18.06
C LYS A 91 3.21 9.87 17.28
N GLU A 92 3.83 9.32 16.24
CA GLU A 92 4.85 10.00 15.46
C GLU A 92 4.25 11.09 14.56
N GLY A 93 3.06 10.86 14.00
CA GLY A 93 2.28 11.91 13.33
C GLY A 93 2.05 13.12 14.25
N LYS A 94 1.58 12.89 15.49
CA LYS A 94 1.40 13.95 16.49
C LYS A 94 2.72 14.64 16.86
N ASN A 95 3.83 13.90 16.94
CA ASN A 95 5.15 14.48 17.20
C ASN A 95 5.60 15.39 16.06
N ILE A 96 5.41 14.97 14.80
CA ILE A 96 5.73 15.74 13.59
C ILE A 96 4.91 17.03 13.56
N GLU A 97 3.59 16.93 13.78
CA GLU A 97 2.70 18.09 13.80
C GLU A 97 3.07 19.07 14.91
N ARG A 98 3.37 18.58 16.12
CA ARG A 98 3.82 19.43 17.23
C ARG A 98 5.14 20.12 16.93
N LYS A 99 6.10 19.40 16.34
CA LYS A 99 7.42 19.91 16.00
C LYS A 99 7.35 21.04 14.99
N TYR A 100 6.53 20.89 13.94
CA TYR A 100 6.46 21.87 12.85
C TYR A 100 5.26 22.82 12.93
N ARG A 101 4.37 22.64 13.92
CA ARG A 101 3.17 23.45 14.17
C ARG A 101 2.25 23.55 12.95
N THR A 102 2.22 22.50 12.13
CA THR A 102 1.39 22.42 10.93
C THR A 102 1.15 20.95 10.57
N THR A 103 0.05 20.68 9.88
CA THR A 103 -0.14 19.35 9.27
C THR A 103 0.57 19.32 7.94
N ILE A 104 1.46 18.35 7.80
CA ILE A 104 2.23 18.13 6.59
C ILE A 104 1.48 17.11 5.75
N PRO A 105 1.17 17.40 4.48
CA PRO A 105 0.58 16.41 3.59
C PRO A 105 1.41 15.12 3.55
N SER A 106 0.75 13.98 3.38
CA SER A 106 1.44 12.70 3.42
C SER A 106 0.84 11.65 2.50
N LEU A 107 1.62 10.61 2.21
CA LEU A 107 1.22 9.42 1.47
C LEU A 107 1.60 8.18 2.28
N ALA A 108 0.80 7.12 2.18
CA ALA A 108 1.06 5.85 2.83
C ALA A 108 1.28 4.74 1.81
N PHE A 109 2.26 3.87 2.08
CA PHE A 109 2.58 2.71 1.26
C PHE A 109 2.56 1.46 2.12
N VAL A 110 1.81 0.45 1.69
CA VAL A 110 1.72 -0.86 2.35
C VAL A 110 1.55 -1.94 1.28
N HIS A 111 2.32 -3.02 1.34
CA HIS A 111 2.33 -3.99 0.24
C HIS A 111 0.98 -4.72 0.06
N ILE A 112 0.47 -5.36 1.12
CA ILE A 112 -0.78 -6.13 1.07
C ILE A 112 -1.96 -5.19 1.27
N PRO A 113 -2.99 -5.21 0.39
CA PRO A 113 -4.16 -4.37 0.52
C PRO A 113 -4.95 -4.70 1.79
N PRO A 114 -5.30 -3.70 2.61
CA PRO A 114 -6.33 -3.85 3.62
C PRO A 114 -7.68 -4.25 3.00
N ASN A 115 -8.57 -4.83 3.81
CA ASN A 115 -9.87 -5.33 3.40
C ASN A 115 -10.79 -4.27 2.78
N VAL A 116 -10.56 -2.97 3.03
CA VAL A 116 -11.31 -1.88 2.37
C VAL A 116 -11.24 -1.99 0.84
N PHE A 117 -10.11 -2.44 0.29
CA PHE A 117 -9.95 -2.60 -1.16
C PHE A 117 -10.86 -3.71 -1.70
N TYR A 118 -10.92 -4.85 -1.00
CA TYR A 118 -11.79 -5.96 -1.37
C TYR A 118 -13.27 -5.61 -1.17
N ALA A 119 -13.61 -4.91 -0.08
CA ALA A 119 -14.97 -4.44 0.18
C ALA A 119 -15.47 -3.49 -0.92
N VAL A 120 -14.64 -2.57 -1.41
CA VAL A 120 -15.00 -1.74 -2.58
C VAL A 120 -15.29 -2.61 -3.81
N GLN A 121 -14.43 -3.58 -4.14
CA GLN A 121 -14.66 -4.45 -5.30
C GLN A 121 -15.93 -5.27 -5.19
N LYS A 122 -16.20 -5.82 -4.00
CA LYS A 122 -17.28 -6.76 -3.75
C LYS A 122 -18.63 -6.08 -3.57
N ASP A 123 -18.67 -5.01 -2.76
CA ASP A 123 -19.92 -4.45 -2.26
C ASP A 123 -20.40 -3.25 -3.11
N VAL A 124 -19.49 -2.64 -3.89
CA VAL A 124 -19.78 -1.43 -4.69
C VAL A 124 -19.47 -1.63 -6.17
N GLY A 125 -18.33 -2.24 -6.48
CA GLY A 125 -17.79 -2.34 -7.84
C GLY A 125 -16.94 -1.13 -8.25
N ILE A 126 -16.24 -1.27 -9.38
CA ILE A 126 -15.34 -0.26 -9.93
C ILE A 126 -15.91 0.20 -11.28
N ASP A 127 -16.24 1.49 -11.39
CA ASP A 127 -16.57 2.11 -12.67
C ASP A 127 -15.28 2.39 -13.46
N PRO A 128 -15.06 1.74 -14.62
CA PRO A 128 -13.81 1.87 -15.37
C PRO A 128 -13.59 3.27 -15.96
N THR A 129 -14.63 4.11 -16.03
CA THR A 129 -14.51 5.50 -16.51
C THR A 129 -14.22 6.49 -15.38
N ARG A 130 -14.59 6.19 -14.13
CA ARG A 130 -14.32 7.05 -12.96
C ARG A 130 -13.10 6.62 -12.16
N SER A 131 -12.74 5.35 -12.26
CA SER A 131 -11.64 4.70 -11.53
C SER A 131 -10.88 3.78 -12.48
N PRO A 132 -10.26 4.32 -13.56
CA PRO A 132 -9.64 3.52 -14.60
C PRO A 132 -8.48 2.68 -14.04
N GLY A 133 -8.49 1.40 -14.38
CA GLY A 133 -7.50 0.41 -13.97
C GLY A 133 -8.06 -1.00 -14.17
N ILE A 134 -7.19 -2.00 -14.11
CA ILE A 134 -7.58 -3.41 -14.14
C ILE A 134 -8.30 -3.74 -12.83
N ASN A 135 -9.37 -4.54 -12.88
CA ASN A 135 -10.13 -4.99 -11.71
C ASN A 135 -10.45 -6.49 -11.84
N ASP A 136 -9.42 -7.32 -11.93
CA ASP A 136 -9.52 -8.73 -12.32
C ASP A 136 -9.18 -9.72 -11.20
N MET A 137 -8.74 -9.24 -10.04
CA MET A 137 -8.33 -10.09 -8.93
C MET A 137 -9.17 -9.78 -7.69
N PHE A 138 -10.16 -10.64 -7.43
CA PHE A 138 -11.09 -10.52 -6.31
C PHE A 138 -10.62 -11.39 -5.14
N GLN A 139 -9.59 -10.94 -4.45
CA GLN A 139 -8.98 -11.66 -3.33
C GLN A 139 -8.90 -10.78 -2.09
N LEU A 140 -8.93 -11.42 -0.92
CA LEU A 140 -8.68 -10.76 0.35
C LEU A 140 -7.17 -10.59 0.54
N GLY A 141 -6.77 -9.44 1.06
CA GLY A 141 -5.37 -9.17 1.41
C GLY A 141 -5.11 -9.41 2.90
N GLN A 142 -4.99 -8.32 3.66
CA GLN A 142 -4.63 -8.39 5.07
C GLN A 142 -5.69 -9.12 5.89
N GLY A 143 -5.27 -10.08 6.73
CA GLY A 143 -6.15 -10.83 7.62
C GLY A 143 -6.94 -11.96 6.95
N GLU A 144 -6.67 -12.27 5.67
CA GLU A 144 -7.27 -13.42 4.99
C GLU A 144 -7.04 -14.74 5.79
N LYS A 145 -8.13 -15.48 6.02
CA LYS A 145 -8.19 -16.72 6.81
C LYS A 145 -7.91 -16.57 8.30
N PHE A 146 -7.90 -15.36 8.83
CA PHE A 146 -7.76 -15.12 10.27
C PHE A 146 -9.10 -14.79 10.92
N CYS A 147 -9.40 -15.47 12.02
CA CYS A 147 -10.54 -15.19 12.89
C CYS A 147 -10.26 -13.97 13.78
N ALA A 148 -11.29 -13.35 14.37
CA ALA A 148 -11.15 -12.13 15.17
C ALA A 148 -10.22 -12.25 16.38
N ASN A 149 -10.07 -13.46 16.94
CA ASN A 149 -9.14 -13.78 18.02
C ASN A 149 -7.66 -13.91 17.56
N GLY A 150 -7.39 -13.79 16.26
CA GLY A 150 -6.06 -13.89 15.67
C GLY A 150 -5.63 -15.30 15.26
N THR A 151 -6.48 -16.32 15.42
CA THR A 151 -6.19 -17.68 14.95
C THR A 151 -6.48 -17.84 13.47
N ARG A 152 -5.66 -18.61 12.76
CA ARG A 152 -5.91 -18.97 11.36
C ARG A 152 -6.83 -20.20 11.30
N SER A 153 -7.86 -20.16 10.47
CA SER A 153 -8.80 -21.28 10.26
C SER A 153 -9.46 -21.16 8.89
N ASP A 154 -9.68 -22.29 8.21
CA ASP A 154 -10.39 -22.31 6.92
C ASP A 154 -11.87 -21.92 7.05
N GLY A 155 -12.44 -21.98 8.26
CA GLY A 155 -13.79 -21.48 8.55
C GLY A 155 -13.89 -19.96 8.70
N CYS A 156 -12.77 -19.24 8.67
CA CYS A 156 -12.73 -17.79 8.83
C CYS A 156 -12.35 -17.13 7.50
N THR A 157 -13.10 -16.10 7.12
CA THR A 157 -12.81 -15.33 5.90
C THR A 157 -11.88 -14.15 6.21
N TRP A 158 -12.30 -13.29 7.14
CA TRP A 158 -11.56 -12.12 7.63
C TRP A 158 -12.05 -11.76 9.03
N GLY A 159 -11.12 -11.42 9.92
CA GLY A 159 -11.41 -11.18 11.35
C GLY A 159 -11.16 -9.76 11.82
N GLY A 160 -10.97 -8.81 10.89
CA GLY A 160 -10.84 -7.39 11.25
C GLY A 160 -9.47 -6.97 11.78
N GLN A 161 -8.40 -7.73 11.50
CA GLN A 161 -7.08 -7.46 12.08
C GLN A 161 -6.45 -6.14 11.58
N ASP A 162 -6.83 -5.69 10.39
CA ASP A 162 -6.41 -4.45 9.75
C ASP A 162 -7.32 -3.25 10.06
N ILE A 163 -8.46 -3.45 10.74
CA ILE A 163 -9.37 -2.36 11.14
C ILE A 163 -8.64 -1.23 11.89
N PRO A 164 -7.80 -1.50 12.91
CA PRO A 164 -7.08 -0.42 13.61
C PRO A 164 -6.13 0.36 12.71
N PHE A 165 -5.58 -0.28 11.68
CA PHE A 165 -4.72 0.38 10.71
C PHE A 165 -5.55 1.27 9.78
N MET A 166 -6.68 0.78 9.30
CA MET A 166 -7.57 1.57 8.45
C MET A 166 -8.21 2.75 9.17
N ASP A 167 -8.60 2.59 10.44
CA ASP A 167 -9.07 3.69 11.28
C ASP A 167 -8.00 4.79 11.44
N ALA A 168 -6.76 4.38 11.72
CA ALA A 168 -5.65 5.32 11.85
C ALA A 168 -5.37 6.07 10.55
N LEU A 169 -5.39 5.39 9.40
CA LEU A 169 -5.21 6.04 8.09
C LEU A 169 -6.37 6.99 7.78
N GLY A 170 -7.62 6.53 7.93
CA GLY A 170 -8.83 7.31 7.64
C GLY A 170 -9.02 8.53 8.53
N SER A 171 -8.43 8.52 9.74
CA SER A 171 -8.46 9.62 10.70
C SER A 171 -7.22 10.53 10.65
N THR A 172 -6.23 10.23 9.80
CA THR A 172 -5.02 11.05 9.68
C THR A 172 -5.25 12.26 8.78
N ARG A 173 -5.26 13.45 9.39
CA ARG A 173 -5.36 14.71 8.64
C ARG A 173 -4.18 14.90 7.69
N GLY A 174 -4.48 15.29 6.44
CA GLY A 174 -3.46 15.53 5.42
C GLY A 174 -2.88 14.27 4.77
N LEU A 175 -3.34 13.07 5.13
CA LEU A 175 -3.05 11.86 4.35
C LEU A 175 -3.82 11.91 3.04
N MET A 176 -3.12 12.08 1.93
CA MET A 176 -3.73 12.28 0.61
C MET A 176 -4.11 10.97 -0.07
N GLY A 177 -3.37 9.89 0.21
CA GLY A 177 -3.69 8.58 -0.33
C GLY A 177 -2.86 7.43 0.23
N VAL A 178 -3.39 6.22 0.02
CA VAL A 178 -2.78 4.94 0.39
C VAL A 178 -2.53 4.13 -0.87
N PHE A 179 -1.31 3.65 -1.03
CA PHE A 179 -0.87 2.91 -2.21
C PHE A 179 -0.47 1.49 -1.82
N VAL A 180 -1.02 0.52 -2.54
CA VAL A 180 -0.85 -0.91 -2.27
C VAL A 180 -0.42 -1.68 -3.51
N ALA A 181 -0.02 -2.93 -3.31
CA ALA A 181 0.37 -3.85 -4.37
C ALA A 181 -0.26 -5.22 -4.11
N HIS A 182 0.51 -6.31 -4.26
CA HIS A 182 0.14 -7.70 -3.96
C HIS A 182 -0.89 -8.35 -4.90
N HIS A 183 -2.02 -7.70 -5.16
CA HIS A 183 -3.03 -8.20 -6.09
C HIS A 183 -2.72 -7.72 -7.51
N HIS A 184 -1.95 -8.53 -8.25
CA HIS A 184 -1.36 -8.14 -9.53
C HIS A 184 -2.38 -7.86 -10.65
N GLY A 185 -3.60 -8.39 -10.50
CA GLY A 185 -4.71 -8.12 -11.41
C GLY A 185 -5.53 -6.87 -11.09
N ASN A 186 -5.08 -6.01 -10.16
CA ASN A 186 -5.77 -4.77 -9.84
C ASN A 186 -4.84 -3.56 -10.02
N SER A 187 -5.35 -2.48 -10.60
CA SER A 187 -4.57 -1.25 -10.80
C SER A 187 -5.37 0.05 -10.74
N TRP A 188 -6.58 0.04 -10.21
CA TRP A 188 -7.43 1.23 -10.05
C TRP A 188 -7.10 2.05 -8.78
N CYS A 189 -7.63 3.27 -8.74
CA CYS A 189 -7.75 4.10 -7.54
C CYS A 189 -9.22 4.31 -7.20
N TYR A 190 -9.56 4.57 -5.93
CA TYR A 190 -10.94 4.79 -5.50
C TYR A 190 -11.03 5.82 -4.35
N PRO A 191 -12.04 6.72 -4.32
CA PRO A 191 -12.27 7.62 -3.21
C PRO A 191 -13.10 6.94 -2.11
N TRP A 192 -12.43 6.42 -1.09
CA TRP A 192 -13.10 5.86 0.08
C TRP A 192 -13.64 6.98 0.98
N THR A 193 -14.96 6.94 1.23
CA THR A 193 -15.74 7.91 1.99
C THR A 193 -16.84 7.17 2.76
N ASP A 194 -17.45 7.85 3.73
CA ASP A 194 -18.64 7.38 4.45
C ASP A 194 -19.81 7.04 3.52
N LYS A 195 -19.93 7.74 2.38
CA LYS A 195 -20.98 7.49 1.38
C LYS A 195 -20.62 6.40 0.39
N SER A 196 -19.35 6.23 0.06
CA SER A 196 -18.93 5.29 -0.97
C SER A 196 -18.82 3.86 -0.45
N LEU A 197 -18.65 3.66 0.85
CA LEU A 197 -18.65 2.33 1.47
C LEU A 197 -19.28 2.39 2.88
N PRO A 198 -20.61 2.62 2.99
CA PRO A 198 -21.27 2.94 4.26
C PRO A 198 -21.22 1.81 5.29
N ASP A 199 -21.21 0.56 4.83
CA ASP A 199 -21.24 -0.62 5.70
C ASP A 199 -19.84 -1.10 6.14
N TYR A 200 -18.78 -0.40 5.73
CA TYR A 200 -17.44 -0.76 6.19
C TYR A 200 -17.29 -0.47 7.69
N PRO A 201 -16.62 -1.35 8.48
CA PRO A 201 -16.61 -1.24 9.95
C PRO A 201 -16.00 0.04 10.54
N VAL A 202 -15.26 0.79 9.75
CA VAL A 202 -14.68 2.09 10.13
C VAL A 202 -14.88 3.08 8.99
N GLN A 203 -14.92 4.37 9.30
CA GLN A 203 -15.14 5.41 8.29
C GLN A 203 -14.04 6.48 8.34
N PRO A 204 -13.63 7.02 7.17
CA PRO A 204 -12.58 8.03 7.13
C PRO A 204 -13.11 9.36 7.67
N SER A 205 -12.64 9.78 8.84
CA SER A 205 -13.08 11.01 9.51
C SER A 205 -12.36 12.28 9.03
N ALA A 206 -11.28 12.14 8.25
CA ALA A 206 -10.45 13.24 7.77
C ALA A 206 -10.79 13.74 6.35
N GLY A 207 -12.06 13.63 5.93
CA GLY A 207 -12.53 14.12 4.62
C GLY A 207 -12.36 13.13 3.46
N GLY A 208 -12.41 11.83 3.76
CA GLY A 208 -12.20 10.74 2.80
C GLY A 208 -10.72 10.43 2.53
N LEU A 209 -10.48 9.28 1.93
CA LEU A 209 -9.13 8.78 1.64
C LEU A 209 -9.08 8.14 0.25
N LYS A 210 -8.08 8.50 -0.55
CA LYS A 210 -7.88 7.90 -1.87
C LYS A 210 -7.05 6.63 -1.69
N ILE A 211 -7.60 5.50 -2.11
CA ILE A 211 -6.94 4.19 -2.03
C ILE A 211 -6.58 3.74 -3.45
N CYS A 212 -5.36 3.27 -3.66
CA CYS A 212 -4.84 3.01 -5.00
C CYS A 212 -4.02 1.72 -5.05
N TYR A 213 -4.31 0.86 -6.01
CA TYR A 213 -3.41 -0.21 -6.40
C TYR A 213 -2.28 0.34 -7.27
N GLY A 214 -1.11 -0.31 -7.21
CA GLY A 214 -0.03 -0.15 -8.16
C GLY A 214 -0.35 -0.78 -9.53
N GLN A 215 0.68 -1.33 -10.18
CA GLN A 215 0.54 -2.20 -11.35
C GLN A 215 1.45 -3.41 -11.12
N HIS A 216 1.12 -4.55 -11.73
CA HIS A 216 2.01 -5.71 -11.78
C HIS A 216 3.41 -5.29 -12.26
N THR A 217 4.41 -5.38 -11.39
CA THR A 217 5.78 -4.96 -11.68
C THR A 217 6.71 -6.17 -11.74
N GLY A 218 7.47 -6.28 -12.83
CA GLY A 218 8.45 -7.36 -13.01
C GLY A 218 7.83 -8.70 -13.36
N TYR A 219 8.64 -9.75 -13.29
CA TYR A 219 8.28 -11.11 -13.70
C TYR A 219 7.99 -12.05 -12.53
N GLY A 220 7.87 -11.54 -11.30
CA GLY A 220 7.59 -12.34 -10.11
C GLY A 220 6.14 -12.23 -9.67
N GLY A 221 5.63 -13.27 -9.00
CA GLY A 221 4.26 -13.35 -8.48
C GLY A 221 3.23 -13.79 -9.53
N ASN A 222 1.95 -13.83 -9.13
CA ASN A 222 0.91 -14.52 -9.88
C ASN A 222 0.34 -13.66 -11.02
N GLY A 223 0.06 -14.32 -12.15
CA GLY A 223 -0.63 -13.76 -13.31
C GLY A 223 0.28 -13.07 -14.33
N ASP A 224 -0.32 -12.74 -15.48
CA ASP A 224 0.39 -12.25 -16.67
C ASP A 224 -0.05 -10.85 -17.09
N TRP A 225 -0.76 -10.09 -16.24
CA TRP A 225 -1.18 -8.72 -16.57
C TRP A 225 0.02 -7.87 -17.01
N GLU A 226 -0.18 -7.05 -18.03
CA GLU A 226 0.86 -6.22 -18.66
C GLU A 226 1.67 -5.48 -17.60
N ARG A 227 3.01 -5.60 -17.65
CA ARG A 227 3.82 -5.05 -16.58
C ARG A 227 3.82 -3.54 -16.67
N GLY A 228 3.96 -2.92 -15.51
CA GLY A 228 4.13 -1.48 -15.41
C GLY A 228 4.30 -1.05 -13.97
N SER A 229 4.26 0.25 -13.75
CA SER A 229 4.32 0.81 -12.41
C SER A 229 3.50 2.09 -12.31
N ARG A 230 2.83 2.26 -11.16
CA ARG A 230 2.11 3.49 -10.85
C ARG A 230 3.10 4.61 -10.55
N GLN A 231 2.98 5.70 -11.30
CA GLN A 231 3.72 6.93 -11.12
C GLN A 231 2.88 7.91 -10.29
N LEU A 232 3.56 8.67 -9.43
CA LEU A 232 2.95 9.75 -8.64
C LEU A 232 3.66 11.06 -8.97
N LEU A 233 2.91 12.04 -9.47
CA LEU A 233 3.39 13.39 -9.70
C LEU A 233 2.87 14.33 -8.62
N LEU A 234 3.82 14.91 -7.90
CA LEU A 234 3.60 15.70 -6.71
C LEU A 234 4.07 17.13 -6.97
N ARG A 235 3.12 18.06 -7.15
CA ARG A 235 3.40 19.47 -7.41
C ARG A 235 3.18 20.30 -6.15
N GLN A 236 4.12 21.19 -5.81
CA GLN A 236 4.09 21.92 -4.54
C GLN A 236 2.81 22.76 -4.33
N ASP A 237 2.26 23.33 -5.40
CA ASP A 237 1.03 24.11 -5.42
C ASP A 237 -0.23 23.25 -5.23
N ARG A 238 -0.18 21.98 -5.67
CA ARG A 238 -1.28 21.02 -5.57
C ARG A 238 -1.31 20.21 -4.27
N ILE A 239 -0.14 19.82 -3.76
CA ILE A 239 -0.03 19.11 -2.48
C ILE A 239 -0.63 19.92 -1.32
N LYS A 240 -0.51 21.26 -1.34
CA LYS A 240 -1.16 22.14 -0.35
C LYS A 240 -2.68 22.05 -0.35
N LYS A 241 -3.28 21.65 -1.47
CA LYS A 241 -4.72 21.43 -1.64
C LYS A 241 -5.12 19.96 -1.38
N GLY A 242 -4.17 19.09 -1.05
CA GLY A 242 -4.41 17.66 -0.89
C GLY A 242 -4.58 16.93 -2.22
N GLU A 243 -4.00 17.45 -3.30
CA GLU A 243 -4.13 16.93 -4.66
C GLU A 243 -2.82 16.34 -5.19
N LEU A 244 -2.90 15.24 -5.93
CA LEU A 244 -1.78 14.67 -6.69
C LEU A 244 -2.26 14.05 -8.00
N GLU A 245 -1.36 13.94 -8.96
CA GLU A 245 -1.62 13.29 -10.26
C GLU A 245 -0.96 11.90 -10.25
N THR A 246 -1.62 10.90 -10.84
CA THR A 246 -1.09 9.54 -10.91
C THR A 246 -1.53 8.80 -12.16
N TRP A 247 -0.68 7.92 -12.69
CA TRP A 247 -0.95 7.08 -13.84
C TRP A 247 -0.14 5.79 -13.77
N ILE A 248 -0.45 4.81 -14.61
CA ILE A 248 0.41 3.65 -14.83
C ILE A 248 1.28 3.90 -16.07
N ARG A 249 2.59 3.68 -15.93
CA ARG A 249 3.50 3.56 -17.06
C ARG A 249 3.74 2.07 -17.33
N LEU A 250 3.26 1.59 -18.47
CA LEU A 250 3.42 0.20 -18.90
C LEU A 250 4.84 -0.05 -19.42
N GLU A 251 5.24 -1.32 -19.50
CA GLU A 251 6.55 -1.73 -20.03
C GLU A 251 6.77 -1.35 -21.50
N THR A 252 5.67 -1.19 -22.24
CA THR A 252 5.62 -0.63 -23.60
C THR A 252 5.92 0.88 -23.65
N GLY A 253 5.93 1.56 -22.50
CA GLY A 253 6.03 3.01 -22.38
C GLY A 253 4.70 3.76 -22.48
N GLU A 254 3.60 3.05 -22.76
CA GLU A 254 2.24 3.62 -22.79
C GLU A 254 1.83 4.14 -21.39
N VAL A 255 1.04 5.22 -21.38
CA VAL A 255 0.46 5.81 -20.17
C VAL A 255 -1.02 5.47 -20.14
N VAL A 256 -1.46 4.78 -19.09
CA VAL A 256 -2.85 4.38 -18.88
C VAL A 256 -3.30 4.72 -17.46
N GLY A 257 -4.62 4.74 -17.21
CA GLY A 257 -5.18 4.97 -15.87
C GLY A 257 -4.75 6.30 -15.25
N ALA A 258 -4.55 7.32 -16.08
CA ALA A 258 -4.15 8.65 -15.65
C ALA A 258 -5.32 9.38 -14.99
N VAL A 259 -5.16 9.74 -13.71
CA VAL A 259 -6.18 10.40 -12.90
C VAL A 259 -5.57 11.52 -12.05
N THR A 260 -6.40 12.51 -11.70
CA THR A 260 -6.05 13.49 -10.67
C THR A 260 -6.79 13.15 -9.39
N LEU A 261 -6.07 12.81 -8.32
CA LEU A 261 -6.65 12.53 -7.00
C LEU A 261 -6.94 13.85 -6.27
N ASN A 262 -8.00 14.54 -6.67
CA ASN A 262 -8.47 15.78 -6.07
C ASN A 262 -9.82 15.56 -5.33
N ARG A 263 -10.63 16.62 -5.17
CA ARG A 263 -11.95 16.55 -4.55
C ARG A 263 -13.06 16.00 -5.46
N THR A 264 -12.89 16.08 -6.78
CA THR A 264 -13.86 15.62 -7.80
C THR A 264 -13.55 14.21 -8.30
N PHE A 265 -12.41 13.63 -7.93
CA PHE A 265 -12.09 12.24 -8.20
C PHE A 265 -13.20 11.27 -7.74
N GLY A 266 -13.61 10.37 -8.63
CA GLY A 266 -14.81 9.51 -8.48
C GLY A 266 -16.10 10.09 -9.05
N GLN A 267 -16.06 11.34 -9.52
CA GLN A 267 -17.13 11.97 -10.32
C GLN A 267 -16.62 12.34 -11.71
N ASP A 268 -15.34 12.73 -11.80
CA ASP A 268 -14.65 12.97 -13.06
C ASP A 268 -14.60 11.70 -13.94
N GLU A 269 -14.68 11.89 -15.26
CA GLU A 269 -14.53 10.82 -16.25
C GLU A 269 -13.13 10.81 -16.86
N TYR A 270 -12.64 9.60 -17.12
CA TYR A 270 -11.30 9.30 -17.59
C TYR A 270 -11.34 8.22 -18.68
N PRO A 271 -10.34 8.17 -19.58
CA PRO A 271 -10.18 7.05 -20.50
C PRO A 271 -10.02 5.73 -19.72
N GLN A 272 -10.76 4.70 -20.15
CA GLN A 272 -10.64 3.37 -19.57
C GLN A 272 -9.23 2.82 -19.76
N SER A 273 -8.71 2.13 -18.75
CA SER A 273 -7.43 1.43 -18.88
C SER A 273 -7.62 0.12 -19.64
N PRO A 274 -6.70 -0.24 -20.54
CA PRO A 274 -6.73 -1.54 -21.17
C PRO A 274 -6.44 -2.63 -20.13
N ASN A 275 -7.07 -3.78 -20.32
CA ASN A 275 -6.78 -4.98 -19.56
C ASN A 275 -6.07 -5.97 -20.48
N ARG A 276 -4.74 -5.94 -20.46
CA ARG A 276 -3.87 -6.72 -21.33
C ARG A 276 -2.97 -7.63 -20.50
N LYS A 277 -2.50 -8.70 -21.14
CA LYS A 277 -1.49 -9.59 -20.61
C LYS A 277 -0.24 -9.55 -21.47
N THR A 278 0.89 -9.81 -20.85
CA THR A 278 2.19 -9.92 -21.52
C THR A 278 2.89 -11.16 -21.01
N PHE A 279 3.69 -11.78 -21.86
CA PHE A 279 4.37 -13.03 -21.55
C PHE A 279 5.86 -12.87 -21.83
N CYS A 280 6.70 -13.53 -21.03
CA CYS A 280 8.14 -13.62 -21.27
C CYS A 280 8.51 -15.09 -21.36
N GLU A 281 8.61 -15.59 -22.59
CA GLU A 281 8.92 -17.00 -22.85
C GLU A 281 10.33 -17.36 -22.35
N GLU A 282 11.28 -16.43 -22.42
CA GLU A 282 12.63 -16.59 -21.90
C GLU A 282 12.68 -16.62 -20.38
N CYS A 283 11.82 -15.85 -19.70
CA CYS A 283 11.76 -15.81 -18.23
C CYS A 283 11.26 -17.15 -17.66
N ARG A 284 10.42 -17.88 -18.40
CA ARG A 284 9.97 -19.23 -18.03
C ARG A 284 11.09 -20.28 -18.08
N LYS A 285 12.21 -19.98 -18.73
CA LYS A 285 13.40 -20.85 -18.76
C LYS A 285 14.28 -20.69 -17.52
N TRP A 286 14.02 -19.69 -16.68
CA TRP A 286 14.75 -19.48 -15.43
C TRP A 286 14.04 -20.30 -14.36
N ASP A 287 14.72 -21.30 -13.79
CA ASP A 287 14.15 -22.32 -12.88
C ASP A 287 13.41 -21.76 -11.64
N ASP A 288 13.59 -20.47 -11.33
CA ASP A 288 12.87 -19.76 -10.26
C ASP A 288 11.41 -19.40 -10.63
N TYR A 289 10.97 -19.65 -11.87
CA TYR A 289 9.61 -19.37 -12.38
C TYR A 289 8.83 -20.67 -12.66
N LYS A 290 8.70 -21.56 -11.67
CA LYS A 290 7.62 -22.54 -11.70
C LYS A 290 6.46 -21.97 -10.89
N PRO A 291 5.42 -21.39 -11.53
CA PRO A 291 4.17 -21.18 -10.81
C PRO A 291 3.71 -22.56 -10.31
N GLU A 292 3.58 -22.71 -8.99
CA GLU A 292 2.92 -23.90 -8.46
C GLU A 292 1.48 -23.94 -9.01
N PRO A 293 0.98 -25.13 -9.37
CA PRO A 293 -0.34 -25.31 -9.96
C PRO A 293 -1.49 -24.89 -9.03
#